data_AF-M3ZEW0-F1
#
_entry.id   AF-M3ZEW0-F1
#
_cell.length_a   1.000
_cell.length_b   1.000
_cell.length_c   1.000
_cell.angle_alpha   90.00
_cell.angle_beta   90.00
_cell.angle_gamma   90.00
#
_symmetry.space_group_name_H-M   'P 1'
#
loop_
_entity.id
_entity.type
_entity.pdbx_description
1 polymer ?
#
loop_
_entity_poly.entity_id
_entity_poly.type
_entity_poly.pdbx_seq_one_letter_code
_entity_poly.pdbx_strand_id
1 'polypeptide(L)'
;MALKITSRLFGLTRRVVSCHTASSSCSGRFKVQHDRQNRRFTVTTGSSGEGDSECAVLCYRFTGQKEVDLMSTFVPETFRGQGIAAALSQAALDFLLEEKLKARVSCWYIKKYIDEQPEQQQYKDFIIS
;
A
#
# COMPACT_ATOMS: atom_id res chain seq x y z
N MET A 1 48.46 34.43 -36.50
CA MET A 1 48.04 35.67 -35.82
C MET A 1 46.64 35.47 -35.25
N ALA A 2 46.44 35.87 -33.98
CA ALA A 2 45.18 36.09 -33.22
C ALA A 2 44.16 34.92 -33.11
N LEU A 3 43.91 34.27 -31.95
CA LEU A 3 43.37 34.66 -30.63
C LEU A 3 41.90 35.09 -30.58
N LYS A 4 41.07 34.27 -29.89
CA LYS A 4 39.99 34.54 -28.89
C LYS A 4 38.87 33.49 -29.05
N ILE A 5 38.81 32.42 -28.24
CA ILE A 5 38.21 32.31 -26.89
C ILE A 5 36.87 33.06 -26.76
N THR A 6 35.78 32.31 -26.62
CA THR A 6 34.80 32.32 -25.50
C THR A 6 33.64 31.37 -25.89
N SER A 7 33.54 30.15 -25.39
CA SER A 7 32.89 29.78 -24.12
C SER A 7 31.43 30.24 -23.99
N ARG A 8 30.48 29.38 -24.37
CA ARG A 8 29.21 29.20 -23.64
C ARG A 8 28.78 27.73 -23.74
N LEU A 9 29.18 26.95 -22.74
CA LEU A 9 28.57 25.67 -22.41
C LEU A 9 27.13 25.96 -21.97
N PHE A 10 26.16 25.67 -22.82
CA PHE A 10 24.76 25.69 -22.45
C PHE A 10 24.45 24.36 -21.76
N GLY A 11 24.80 24.30 -20.48
CA GLY A 11 24.36 23.26 -19.57
C GLY A 11 22.86 23.41 -19.32
N LEU A 12 22.05 22.83 -20.20
CA LEU A 12 20.66 22.55 -19.88
C LEU A 12 20.63 21.27 -19.06
N THR A 13 20.64 21.49 -17.75
CA THR A 13 20.24 20.56 -16.72
C THR A 13 18.94 19.86 -17.16
N ARG A 14 19.06 18.60 -17.59
CA ARG A 14 17.90 17.72 -17.78
C ARG A 14 17.27 17.56 -16.40
N ARG A 15 16.24 18.36 -16.18
CA ARG A 15 15.39 18.37 -15.01
C ARG A 15 14.97 16.91 -14.77
N VAL A 16 15.43 16.40 -13.65
CA VAL A 16 14.97 15.14 -13.08
C VAL A 16 13.44 15.25 -13.07
N VAL A 17 12.75 14.44 -13.87
CA VAL A 17 11.33 14.19 -13.64
C VAL A 17 11.32 13.40 -12.36
N SER A 18 11.23 14.16 -11.26
CA SER A 18 10.97 13.65 -9.94
C SER A 18 9.77 12.73 -10.08
N CYS A 19 9.93 11.51 -9.57
CA CYS A 19 8.87 10.58 -9.31
C CYS A 19 7.62 11.34 -8.89
N HIS A 20 6.66 11.42 -9.81
CA HIS A 20 5.29 11.55 -9.41
C HIS A 20 5.06 10.25 -8.66
N THR A 21 5.18 10.33 -7.34
CA THR A 21 4.54 9.39 -6.44
C THR A 21 3.13 9.29 -6.97
N ALA A 22 2.83 8.22 -7.70
CA ALA A 22 1.48 7.77 -7.91
C ALA A 22 1.00 7.33 -6.53
N SER A 23 0.77 8.30 -5.65
CA SER A 23 -0.12 8.13 -4.52
C SER A 23 -1.49 8.03 -5.16
N SER A 24 -1.83 6.79 -5.55
CA SER A 24 -3.12 6.41 -6.07
C SER A 24 -4.17 7.01 -5.16
N SER A 25 -4.78 8.08 -5.65
CA SER A 25 -5.78 8.84 -4.95
C SER A 25 -7.05 8.00 -4.93
N CYS A 26 -7.20 7.16 -3.92
CA CYS A 26 -8.47 6.53 -3.60
C CYS A 26 -8.84 6.80 -2.13
N SER A 27 -9.67 7.83 -1.98
CA SER A 27 -10.58 8.08 -0.84
C SER A 27 -9.93 8.43 0.51
N GLY A 28 -9.53 9.70 0.66
CA GLY A 28 -9.11 10.31 1.93
C GLY A 28 -10.22 10.45 3.00
N ARG A 29 -11.19 9.53 3.05
CA ARG A 29 -12.29 9.53 4.04
C ARG A 29 -11.91 8.77 5.31
N PHE A 30 -10.95 7.87 5.24
CA PHE A 30 -10.50 7.07 6.37
C PHE A 30 -8.99 6.79 6.24
N LYS A 31 -8.32 6.64 7.38
CA LYS A 31 -6.87 6.39 7.45
C LYS A 31 -6.62 4.96 7.86
N VAL A 32 -5.83 4.24 7.06
CA VAL A 32 -5.31 2.93 7.46
C VAL A 32 -4.14 3.14 8.42
N GLN A 33 -4.22 2.49 9.58
CA GLN A 33 -3.13 2.42 10.55
C GLN A 33 -2.47 1.04 10.45
N HIS A 34 -1.15 1.03 10.32
CA HIS A 34 -0.36 -0.20 10.35
C HIS A 34 0.21 -0.42 11.75
N ASP A 35 -0.27 -1.45 12.44
CA ASP A 35 0.25 -1.89 13.72
C ASP A 35 1.17 -3.10 13.50
N ARG A 36 2.47 -2.82 13.37
CA ARG A 36 3.51 -3.83 13.14
C ARG A 36 3.68 -4.80 14.31
N GLN A 37 3.48 -4.34 15.54
CA GLN A 37 3.67 -5.16 16.74
C GLN A 37 2.59 -6.24 16.81
N ASN A 38 1.35 -5.84 16.55
CA ASN A 38 0.22 -6.76 16.51
C ASN A 38 -0.01 -7.41 15.14
N ARG A 39 0.80 -7.05 14.14
CA ARG A 39 0.73 -7.56 12.76
C ARG A 39 -0.66 -7.43 12.16
N ARG A 40 -1.20 -6.21 12.23
CA ARG A 40 -2.51 -5.88 11.69
C ARG A 40 -2.55 -4.50 11.05
N PHE A 41 -3.43 -4.35 10.09
CA PHE A 41 -3.83 -3.06 9.53
C PHE A 41 -5.24 -2.79 10.02
N THR A 42 -5.50 -1.58 10.50
CA THR A 42 -6.80 -1.19 11.02
C THR A 42 -7.30 0.10 10.39
N VAL A 43 -8.61 0.21 10.26
CA VAL A 43 -9.29 1.46 9.94
C VAL A 43 -10.35 1.69 11.00
N THR A 44 -10.26 2.85 11.66
CA THR A 44 -11.24 3.31 12.63
C THR A 44 -11.95 4.52 12.05
N THR A 45 -13.27 4.44 11.90
CA THR A 45 -14.07 5.61 11.50
C THR A 45 -14.56 6.28 12.78
N GLY A 46 -14.01 7.44 13.10
CA GLY A 46 -14.35 8.12 14.36
C GLY A 46 -15.79 8.63 14.34
N SER A 47 -16.59 8.20 15.32
CA SER A 47 -17.50 9.11 16.02
C SER A 47 -16.86 9.37 17.38
N SER A 48 -16.52 10.62 17.67
CA SER A 48 -15.79 11.07 18.87
C SER A 48 -16.62 10.99 20.16
N GLY A 49 -17.23 9.83 20.46
CA GLY A 49 -18.02 9.60 21.66
C GLY A 49 -17.70 8.25 22.29
N GLU A 50 -17.55 8.24 23.62
CA GLU A 50 -17.31 7.06 24.45
C GLU A 50 -18.20 5.86 24.07
N GLY A 51 -17.57 4.84 23.47
CA GLY A 51 -18.18 3.58 23.09
C GLY A 51 -17.16 2.69 22.37
N ASP A 52 -17.35 1.36 22.45
CA ASP A 52 -16.52 0.37 21.74
C ASP A 52 -16.49 0.73 20.25
N SER A 53 -15.36 1.26 19.79
CA SER A 53 -15.23 1.73 18.42
C SER A 53 -15.01 0.52 17.53
N GLU A 54 -16.05 0.14 16.78
CA GLU A 54 -15.89 -0.86 15.73
C GLU A 54 -14.73 -0.44 14.80
N CYS A 55 -13.90 -1.40 14.43
CA CYS A 55 -12.80 -1.17 13.50
C CYS A 55 -12.73 -2.28 12.46
N ALA A 56 -12.43 -1.89 11.22
CA ALA A 56 -12.07 -2.84 10.20
C ALA A 56 -10.62 -3.26 10.39
N VAL A 57 -10.32 -4.54 10.18
CA VAL A 57 -8.99 -5.10 10.45
C VAL A 57 -8.57 -6.09 9.37
N LEU A 58 -7.30 -6.05 9.00
CA LEU A 58 -6.61 -7.07 8.22
C LEU A 58 -5.44 -7.62 9.04
N CYS A 59 -5.40 -8.94 9.20
CA CYS A 59 -4.36 -9.61 9.99
C CYS A 59 -3.37 -10.36 9.08
N TYR A 60 -2.09 -10.29 9.43
CA TYR A 60 -1.03 -11.05 8.79
C TYR A 60 -0.11 -11.69 9.83
N ARG A 61 0.72 -12.63 9.39
CA ARG A 61 1.79 -13.22 10.20
C ARG A 61 3.06 -13.38 9.38
N PHE A 62 4.20 -13.45 10.04
CA PHE A 62 5.44 -13.89 9.40
C PHE A 62 5.46 -15.41 9.34
N THR A 63 5.73 -15.98 8.17
CA THR A 63 5.95 -17.41 7.94
C THR A 63 7.43 -17.73 7.76
N GLY A 64 8.27 -16.71 7.55
CA GLY A 64 9.72 -16.81 7.45
C GLY A 64 10.39 -15.46 7.66
N GLN A 65 11.70 -15.39 7.42
CA GLN A 65 12.49 -14.16 7.65
C GLN A 65 12.08 -12.98 6.76
N LYS A 66 11.64 -13.25 5.52
CA LYS A 66 11.16 -12.25 4.56
C LYS A 66 9.86 -12.69 3.89
N GLU A 67 9.05 -13.42 4.66
CA GLU A 67 7.83 -14.04 4.17
C GLU A 67 6.70 -13.79 5.14
N VAL A 68 5.56 -13.34 4.62
CA VAL A 68 4.34 -13.14 5.38
C VAL A 68 3.17 -13.91 4.78
N ASP A 69 2.16 -14.16 5.59
CA ASP A 69 0.88 -14.72 5.17
C ASP A 69 -0.23 -13.72 5.50
N LEU A 70 -0.93 -13.24 4.46
CA LEU A 70 -2.08 -12.35 4.58
C LEU A 70 -3.33 -13.20 4.84
N MET A 71 -3.76 -13.26 6.10
CA MET A 71 -4.64 -14.31 6.59
C MET A 71 -6.13 -13.98 6.48
N SER A 72 -6.54 -12.81 6.96
CA SER A 72 -7.96 -12.47 7.08
C SER A 72 -8.18 -10.98 6.99
N THR A 73 -9.32 -10.60 6.43
CA THR A 73 -9.83 -9.23 6.43
C THR A 73 -11.24 -9.27 7.01
N PHE A 74 -11.51 -8.43 8.00
CA PHE A 74 -12.82 -8.26 8.62
C PHE A 74 -13.24 -6.79 8.52
N VAL A 75 -14.44 -6.55 8.00
CA VAL A 75 -15.06 -5.23 7.92
C VAL A 75 -16.45 -5.31 8.55
N PRO A 76 -16.67 -4.61 9.68
CA PRO A 76 -17.98 -4.43 10.29
C PRO A 76 -19.05 -4.00 9.27
N GLU A 77 -20.30 -4.39 9.51
CA GLU A 77 -21.39 -4.13 8.56
C GLU A 77 -21.60 -2.63 8.31
N THR A 78 -21.44 -1.84 9.37
CA THR A 78 -21.46 -0.37 9.38
C THR A 78 -20.45 0.27 8.43
N PHE A 79 -19.36 -0.44 8.10
CA PHE A 79 -18.26 0.03 7.26
C PHE A 79 -18.27 -0.55 5.84
N ARG A 80 -19.20 -1.46 5.54
CA ARG A 80 -19.30 -2.05 4.20
C ARG A 80 -19.76 -1.02 3.17
N GLY A 81 -19.45 -1.27 1.91
CA GLY A 81 -19.77 -0.35 0.80
C GLY A 81 -18.86 0.88 0.69
N GLN A 82 -17.95 1.10 1.63
CA GLN A 82 -17.06 2.27 1.66
C GLN A 82 -15.68 2.02 1.04
N GLY A 83 -15.39 0.82 0.56
CA GLY A 83 -14.08 0.46 0.01
C GLY A 83 -12.99 0.23 1.06
N ILE A 84 -13.34 0.09 2.34
CA ILE A 84 -12.38 -0.09 3.43
C ILE A 84 -11.55 -1.39 3.28
N ALA A 85 -12.18 -2.49 2.85
CA ALA A 85 -11.47 -3.74 2.61
C ALA A 85 -10.40 -3.62 1.51
N ALA A 86 -10.70 -2.86 0.45
CA ALA A 86 -9.76 -2.59 -0.64
C ALA A 86 -8.58 -1.75 -0.13
N ALA A 87 -8.84 -0.71 0.66
CA ALA A 87 -7.78 0.11 1.23
C ALA A 87 -6.88 -0.65 2.22
N LEU A 88 -7.46 -1.51 3.06
CA LEU A 88 -6.69 -2.42 3.92
C LEU A 88 -5.79 -3.34 3.09
N SER A 89 -6.34 -3.92 2.02
CA SER A 89 -5.60 -4.81 1.13
C SER A 89 -4.46 -4.08 0.42
N GLN A 90 -4.72 -2.88 -0.10
CA GLN A 90 -3.71 -2.03 -0.74
C GLN A 90 -2.57 -1.69 0.23
N ALA A 91 -2.89 -1.27 1.46
CA ALA A 91 -1.88 -0.96 2.47
C ALA A 91 -1.04 -2.20 2.84
N ALA A 92 -1.67 -3.38 2.90
CA ALA A 92 -0.95 -4.62 3.15
C ALA A 92 -0.01 -4.99 2.00
N LEU A 93 -0.41 -4.75 0.75
CA LEU A 93 0.42 -5.00 -0.43
C LEU A 93 1.56 -3.99 -0.57
N ASP A 94 1.30 -2.72 -0.29
CA ASP A 94 2.31 -1.65 -0.27
C ASP A 94 3.43 -1.96 0.74
N PHE A 95 3.06 -2.43 1.94
CA PHE A 95 4.01 -2.92 2.93
C PHE A 95 4.93 -4.04 2.39
N LEU A 96 4.44 -4.91 1.51
CA LEU A 96 5.29 -5.94 0.89
C LEU A 96 6.34 -5.34 -0.04
N LEU A 97 5.97 -4.32 -0.81
CA LEU A 97 6.89 -3.63 -1.71
C LEU A 97 7.95 -2.86 -0.95
N GLU A 98 7.53 -2.06 0.04
CA GLU A 98 8.42 -1.21 0.84
C GLU A 98 9.49 -2.05 1.55
N GLU A 99 9.08 -3.15 2.18
CA GLU A 99 9.98 -4.02 2.95
C GLU A 99 10.61 -5.15 2.10
N LYS A 100 10.25 -5.25 0.81
CA LYS A 100 10.68 -6.31 -0.11
C LYS A 100 10.40 -7.71 0.44
N LEU A 101 9.18 -7.92 0.92
CA LEU A 101 8.70 -9.17 1.49
C LEU A 101 7.98 -10.01 0.43
N LYS A 102 8.10 -11.33 0.53
CA LYS A 102 7.23 -12.26 -0.18
C LYS A 102 5.97 -12.50 0.64
N ALA A 103 4.83 -12.68 -0.02
CA ALA A 103 3.57 -12.94 0.66
C ALA A 103 2.85 -14.18 0.13
N ARG A 104 2.40 -15.01 1.05
CA ARG A 104 1.33 -15.97 0.80
C ARG A 104 -0.01 -15.28 1.07
N VAL A 105 -1.02 -15.57 0.26
CA VAL A 105 -2.36 -14.98 0.42
C VAL A 105 -3.35 -16.07 0.78
N SER A 106 -3.57 -16.29 2.08
CA SER A 106 -4.59 -17.24 2.57
C SER A 106 -6.00 -16.63 2.57
N CYS A 107 -6.12 -15.30 2.63
CA CYS A 107 -7.40 -14.62 2.58
C CYS A 107 -7.99 -14.64 1.16
N TRP A 108 -9.15 -15.27 0.98
CA TRP A 108 -9.85 -15.33 -0.31
C TRP A 108 -10.15 -13.94 -0.89
N TYR A 109 -10.48 -12.96 -0.04
CA TYR A 109 -10.82 -11.61 -0.47
C TYR A 109 -9.61 -10.88 -1.05
N ILE A 110 -8.46 -10.96 -0.38
CA ILE A 110 -7.22 -10.32 -0.84
C ILE A 110 -6.77 -10.95 -2.15
N LYS A 111 -6.89 -12.27 -2.29
CA LYS A 111 -6.61 -12.97 -3.55
C LYS A 111 -7.48 -12.42 -4.69
N LYS A 112 -8.79 -12.35 -4.46
CA LYS A 112 -9.74 -11.76 -5.41
C LYS A 112 -9.37 -10.30 -5.74
N TYR A 113 -9.02 -9.50 -4.74
CA TYR A 113 -8.63 -8.10 -4.91
C TYR A 113 -7.42 -7.92 -5.83
N ILE A 114 -6.40 -8.78 -5.69
CA ILE A 114 -5.20 -8.76 -6.55
C ILE A 114 -5.54 -9.17 -7.98
N ASP A 115 -6.42 -10.16 -8.16
CA ASP A 115 -6.80 -10.66 -9.48
C ASP A 115 -7.69 -9.70 -10.27
N GLU A 116 -8.56 -8.95 -9.60
CA GLU A 116 -9.52 -8.03 -10.25
C GLU A 116 -8.95 -6.64 -10.57
N GLN A 117 -7.80 -6.26 -10.00
CA GLN A 117 -7.23 -4.92 -10.15
C GLN A 117 -5.98 -4.92 -11.05
N PRO A 118 -6.03 -4.37 -12.29
CA PRO A 118 -4.89 -4.41 -13.21
C PRO A 118 -3.66 -3.63 -12.70
N GLU A 119 -3.87 -2.59 -11.90
CA GLU A 119 -2.79 -1.81 -11.25
C GLU A 119 -2.02 -2.64 -10.20
N GLN A 120 -2.63 -3.72 -9.70
CA GLN A 120 -2.05 -4.62 -8.70
C GLN A 120 -1.21 -5.75 -9.32
N GLN A 121 -1.07 -5.79 -10.65
CA GLN A 121 -0.30 -6.84 -11.33
C GLN A 121 1.18 -6.87 -10.88
N GLN A 122 1.74 -5.72 -10.50
CA GLN A 122 3.12 -5.60 -9.99
C GLN A 122 3.36 -6.35 -8.67
N TYR A 123 2.32 -6.59 -7.88
CA TYR A 123 2.47 -7.31 -6.60
C TYR A 123 2.54 -8.83 -6.80
N LYS A 124 2.15 -9.34 -7.97
CA LYS A 124 2.13 -10.78 -8.25
C LYS A 124 3.54 -11.39 -8.20
N ASP A 125 4.59 -10.61 -8.48
CA ASP A 125 5.98 -11.04 -8.31
C ASP A 125 6.37 -11.32 -6.84
N PHE A 126 5.66 -10.71 -5.90
CA PHE A 126 5.86 -10.91 -4.46
C PHE A 126 4.94 -11.99 -3.90
N ILE A 127 3.88 -12.38 -4.62
CA ILE A 127 2.95 -13.41 -4.17
C ILE A 127 3.51 -14.80 -4.46
N ILE A 128 3.74 -15.56 -3.39
CA ILE A 128 4.10 -16.97 -3.46
C ILE A 128 2.85 -17.83 -3.31
N SER A 129 2.69 -18.83 -4.19
CA SER A 129 1.56 -19.77 -4.19
C SER A 129 1.73 -20.89 -3.18
#